data_AF-A0A8S0H5H2-F1
#
_entry.id   AF-A0A8S0H5H2-F1
#
_cell.length_a   1.000
_cell.length_b   1.000
_cell.length_c   1.000
_cell.angle_alpha   90.00
_cell.angle_beta   90.00
_cell.angle_gamma   90.00
#
_symmetry.space_group_name_H-M   'P 1'
#
loop_
_entity.id
_entity.type
_entity.pdbx_description
1 polymer ?
#
loop_
_entity_poly.entity_id
_entity_poly.type
_entity_poly.pdbx_seq_one_letter_code
_entity_poly.pdbx_strand_id
1 'polypeptide(L)' 'MSRFARHLPPLETLVTFEAVGRNASFTRAATELCLTQSAVSKQIRALELSLKTELFERQARG' A
#
# COMPACT_ATOMS: atom_id res chain seq x y z
N MET A 1 3.36 13.49 24.53
CA MET A 1 2.46 12.59 23.78
C MET A 1 2.75 12.70 22.29
N SER A 2 2.87 11.54 21.64
CA SER A 2 2.96 11.22 20.20
C SER A 2 4.00 11.91 19.30
N ARG A 3 5.23 11.37 19.33
CA ARG A 3 6.21 11.47 18.22
C ARG A 3 5.77 10.66 16.98
N PHE A 4 4.77 9.78 17.11
CA PHE A 4 4.24 8.96 16.04
C PHE A 4 3.39 9.76 15.04
N ALA A 5 2.53 10.67 15.53
CA ALA A 5 1.61 11.42 14.66
C ALA A 5 2.31 12.31 13.61
N ARG A 6 3.58 12.69 13.84
CA ARG A 6 4.36 13.54 12.93
C ARG A 6 5.15 12.76 11.87
N HIS A 7 5.22 11.43 11.99
CA HIS A 7 6.03 10.56 11.12
C HIS A 7 5.26 9.37 10.55
N LEU A 8 3.98 9.21 10.91
CA LEU A 8 3.18 8.15 10.33
C LEU A 8 2.77 8.53 8.89
N PRO A 9 2.88 7.58 7.95
CA PRO A 9 2.36 7.78 6.61
C PRO A 9 0.83 7.94 6.66
N PRO A 10 0.21 8.53 5.62
CA PRO A 10 -1.24 8.71 5.57
C PRO A 10 -1.98 7.38 5.80
N LEU A 11 -3.07 7.41 6.57
CA LEU A 11 -3.81 6.21 6.96
C LEU A 11 -4.25 5.37 5.75
N GLU A 12 -4.66 6.03 4.66
CA GLU A 12 -5.01 5.40 3.38
C GLU A 12 -3.92 4.45 2.86
N THR A 13 -2.65 4.82 3.01
CA THR A 13 -1.53 4.00 2.53
C THR A 13 -1.34 2.75 3.39
N LEU A 14 -1.62 2.84 4.68
CA LEU A 14 -1.57 1.71 5.61
C LEU A 14 -2.73 0.74 5.35
N VAL A 15 -3.93 1.26 5.10
CA VAL A 15 -5.10 0.45 4.72
C VAL A 15 -4.83 -0.28 3.40
N THR A 16 -4.28 0.42 2.41
CA THR A 16 -3.92 -0.19 1.13
C THR A 16 -2.83 -1.25 1.28
N PHE A 17 -1.83 -1.02 2.14
CA PHE A 17 -0.80 -2.01 2.45
C PHE A 17 -1.39 -3.28 3.07
N GLU A 18 -2.23 -3.17 4.10
CA GLU A 18 -2.91 -4.32 4.70
C GLU A 18 -3.71 -5.11 3.66
N ALA A 19 -4.52 -4.40 2.85
CA ALA A 19 -5.39 -5.04 1.87
C ALA A 19 -4.58 -5.77 0.79
N VAL A 20 -3.49 -5.16 0.28
CA VAL A 20 -2.60 -5.80 -0.71
C VAL A 20 -1.91 -7.02 -0.11
N GLY A 21 -1.44 -6.93 1.13
CA GLY A 21 -0.80 -8.05 1.84
C GLY A 21 -1.76 -9.23 2.05
N ARG A 22 -2.96 -8.96 2.57
CA ARG A 22 -3.99 -10.00 2.78
C ARG A 22 -4.47 -10.63 1.48
N ASN A 23 -4.64 -9.82 0.43
CA ASN A 23 -5.10 -10.31 -0.86
C ASN A 23 -3.99 -10.91 -1.73
N ALA A 24 -2.70 -10.72 -1.42
CA ALA A 24 -1.57 -11.08 -2.28
C ALA A 24 -1.78 -10.68 -3.77
N SER A 25 -2.50 -9.58 -4.01
CA SER A 25 -2.89 -9.12 -5.35
C SER A 25 -3.36 -7.67 -5.32
N PHE A 26 -2.69 -6.83 -6.11
CA PHE A 26 -3.04 -5.42 -6.26
C PHE A 26 -4.43 -5.23 -6.89
N THR A 27 -4.83 -6.08 -7.83
CA THR A 27 -6.14 -6.01 -8.47
C THR A 27 -7.27 -6.36 -7.51
N ARG A 28 -7.11 -7.44 -6.72
CA ARG A 28 -8.13 -7.82 -5.72
C ARG A 28 -8.27 -6.77 -4.61
N ALA A 29 -7.15 -6.26 -4.10
CA ALA A 29 -7.17 -5.18 -3.12
C ALA A 29 -7.83 -3.90 -3.66
N ALA A 30 -7.60 -3.56 -4.93
CA ALA A 30 -8.27 -2.43 -5.58
C ALA A 30 -9.79 -2.62 -5.64
N THR A 31 -10.26 -3.81 -6.01
CA THR A 31 -11.70 -4.14 -5.99
C THR A 31 -12.28 -4.02 -4.58
N GLU A 32 -11.60 -4.56 -3.56
CA GLU A 32 -12.05 -4.50 -2.17
C GLU A 32 -12.18 -3.07 -1.65
N LEU A 33 -11.21 -2.21 -1.98
CA LEU A 33 -11.16 -0.82 -1.53
C LEU A 33 -11.98 0.13 -2.41
N CYS A 34 -12.68 -0.38 -3.43
CA CYS A 34 -13.37 0.41 -4.45
C CYS A 34 -12.45 1.46 -5.13
N LEU A 35 -11.19 1.07 -5.40
CA LEU A 35 -10.17 1.89 -6.04
C LEU A 35 -9.76 1.30 -7.39
N THR A 36 -9.08 2.11 -8.21
CA THR A 36 -8.39 1.58 -9.38
C THR A 36 -7.08 0.91 -8.97
N GLN A 37 -6.64 -0.09 -9.73
CA GLN A 37 -5.34 -0.75 -9.48
C GLN A 37 -4.18 0.26 -9.50
N SER A 38 -4.26 1.30 -10.36
CA SER A 38 -3.28 2.39 -10.40
C SER A 38 -3.27 3.23 -9.12
N ALA A 39 -4.42 3.48 -8.50
CA ALA A 39 -4.49 4.21 -7.23
C ALA A 39 -3.86 3.41 -6.09
N VAL A 40 -4.17 2.11 -5.99
CA VAL A 40 -3.53 1.18 -5.05
C VAL A 40 -2.01 1.16 -5.24
N SER A 41 -1.55 0.99 -6.48
CA SER A 41 -0.13 0.99 -6.82
C SER A 41 0.57 2.30 -6.43
N LYS A 42 -0.08 3.44 -6.66
CA LYS A 42 0.44 4.77 -6.26
C LYS A 42 0.56 4.90 -4.74
N GLN A 43 -0.44 4.44 -3.99
CA GLN A 43 -0.43 4.51 -2.52
C GLN A 43 0.65 3.61 -1.92
N ILE A 44 0.82 2.39 -2.43
CA ILE A 44 1.93 1.50 -2.01
C ILE A 44 3.29 2.15 -2.32
N ARG A 45 3.46 2.68 -3.53
CA ARG A 45 4.73 3.34 -3.89
C ARG A 45 5.02 4.54 -2.99
N ALA A 46 4.00 5.34 -2.64
CA ALA A 46 4.17 6.45 -1.72
C ALA A 46 4.61 5.99 -0.32
N LEU A 47 4.03 4.88 0.15
CA LEU A 47 4.42 4.27 1.42
C LEU A 47 5.85 3.74 1.40
N GLU A 48 6.23 2.99 0.36
CA GLU A 48 7.59 2.47 0.18
C GLU A 48 8.62 3.60 0.14
N LEU A 49 8.31 4.72 -0.53
CA LEU A 49 9.17 5.90 -0.57
C LEU A 49 9.31 6.57 0.80
N SER A 50 8.21 6.66 1.56
CA SER A 50 8.24 7.22 2.91
C SER A 50 9.06 6.35 3.87
N LEU A 51 8.99 5.03 3.72
CA LEU A 51 9.72 4.07 4.55
C LEU A 51 11.14 3.79 4.05
N LYS A 52 11.45 4.17 2.80
CA LYS A 52 12.69 3.81 2.08
C LYS A 52 12.91 2.30 2.07
N THR A 53 11.84 1.54 1.85
CA THR A 53 11.84 0.08 1.91
C THR A 53 10.79 -0.45 0.95
N GLU A 54 11.15 -1.46 0.15
CA GLU A 54 10.19 -2.18 -0.67
C GLU A 54 9.32 -3.08 0.22
N LEU A 55 8.00 -3.03 0.02
CA LEU A 55 7.05 -3.73 0.88
C LEU A 55 6.53 -5.02 0.23
N PHE A 56 6.62 -5.12 -1.10
CA PHE A 56 6.13 -6.28 -1.84
C PHE A 56 7.12 -6.68 -2.94
N GLU A 57 7.40 -7.98 -3.01
CA GLU A 57 8.08 -8.59 -4.14
C GLU A 57 7.12 -8.74 -5.32
N ARG A 58 7.45 -8.14 -6.45
CA ARG A 58 6.62 -8.21 -7.66
C ARG A 58 6.98 -9.46 -8.46
N GLN A 59 6.18 -10.50 -8.32
CA GLN A 59 6.27 -11.66 -9.21
C GLN A 59 5.49 -11.38 -10.48
N ALA A 60 6.19 -11.27 -11.61
CA ALA A 60 5.55 -11.29 -12.92
C ALA A 60 4.91 -12.67 -13.11
N ARG A 61 3.58 -12.72 -13.14
CA ARG A 61 2.87 -13.88 -13.69
C ARG A 61 2.90 -13.67 -15.20
N GLY A 62 3.76 -14.43 -15.87
CA GLY A 62 3.93 -14.42 -17.33
C GLY A 62 2.62 -14.69 -18.05
#